data_AF-A0A523MX07-F1
#
_entry.id   AF-A0A523MX07-F1
#
_cell.length_a   1.000
_cell.length_b   1.000
_cell.length_c   1.000
_cell.angle_alpha   90.00
_cell.angle_beta   90.00
_cell.angle_gamma   90.00
#
_symmetry.space_group_name_H-M   'P 1'
#
loop_
_entity.id
_entity.type
_entity.pdbx_description
1 polymer ?
#
loop_
_entity_poly.entity_id
_entity_poly.type
_entity_poly.pdbx_seq_one_letter_code
_entity_poly.pdbx_strand_id
1 'polypeptide(L)'
;MSRQRATVEQVRQIQDYFQEGNEYHNEKKYKEAIEAFKKGAAINPFEENHLDELSTKLKTMSVKLVQESIAYMGCAAVHLKAMIDELSENEKDLVPVDNSLADVFKGWD
;
A
#
# COMPACT_ATOMS: atom_id res chain seq x y z
N MET A 1 9.59 -6.74 16.27
CA MET A 1 10.88 -5.98 16.28
C MET A 1 10.60 -4.48 16.32
N SER A 2 11.53 -3.63 16.76
CA SER A 2 11.31 -2.16 16.75
C SER A 2 11.35 -1.63 15.31
N ARG A 3 10.25 -1.03 14.86
CA ARG A 3 10.14 -0.42 13.53
C ARG A 3 11.25 0.61 13.29
N GLN A 4 11.84 0.59 12.10
CA GLN A 4 12.88 1.53 11.69
C GLN A 4 12.20 2.76 11.03
N ARG A 5 12.84 3.93 11.12
CA ARG A 5 12.38 5.12 10.38
C ARG A 5 12.33 4.81 8.88
N ALA A 6 11.28 5.26 8.21
CA ALA A 6 11.17 5.16 6.75
C ALA A 6 12.37 5.76 6.01
N THR A 7 12.77 5.12 4.91
CA THR A 7 13.76 5.65 3.97
C THR A 7 13.13 6.01 2.63
N VAL A 8 13.76 6.94 1.90
CA VAL A 8 13.40 7.29 0.52
C VAL A 8 13.29 6.04 -0.37
N GLU A 9 14.23 5.10 -0.24
CA GLU A 9 14.24 3.88 -1.06
C GLU A 9 13.05 2.96 -0.75
N GLN A 10 12.70 2.81 0.52
CA GLN A 10 11.52 2.05 0.90
C GLN A 10 10.24 2.69 0.35
N VAL A 11 10.13 4.02 0.42
CA VAL A 11 8.97 4.74 -0.13
C VAL A 11 8.86 4.56 -1.65
N ARG A 12 9.98 4.64 -2.39
CA ARG A 12 10.00 4.36 -3.84
C ARG A 12 9.54 2.94 -4.13
N GLN A 13 10.07 1.96 -3.40
CA GLN A 13 9.70 0.57 -3.60
C GLN A 13 8.21 0.32 -3.31
N ILE A 14 7.63 1.00 -2.33
CA ILE A 14 6.18 0.93 -2.08
C ILE A 14 5.39 1.58 -3.21
N GLN A 15 5.84 2.73 -3.74
CA GLN A 15 5.21 3.38 -4.89
C GLN A 15 5.23 2.47 -6.13
N ASP A 16 6.35 1.79 -6.41
CA ASP A 16 6.47 0.84 -7.53
C ASP A 16 5.46 -0.32 -7.40
N TYR A 17 5.40 -0.95 -6.23
CA TYR A 17 4.42 -2.03 -5.98
C TYR A 17 2.98 -1.54 -6.01
N PHE A 18 2.72 -0.31 -5.55
CA PHE A 18 1.40 0.28 -5.60
C PHE A 18 0.96 0.54 -7.04
N GLN A 19 1.85 1.06 -7.88
CA GLN A 19 1.60 1.26 -9.30
C GLN A 19 1.35 -0.07 -10.01
N GLU A 20 2.21 -1.08 -9.81
CA GLU A 20 2.02 -2.43 -10.36
C GLU A 20 0.66 -3.00 -9.95
N GLY A 21 0.28 -2.84 -8.67
CA GLY A 21 -1.01 -3.27 -8.16
C GLY A 21 -2.20 -2.58 -8.83
N ASN A 22 -2.11 -1.26 -9.08
CA ASN A 22 -3.13 -0.51 -9.79
C ASN A 22 -3.26 -0.94 -11.26
N GLU A 23 -2.15 -1.16 -11.94
CA GLU A 23 -2.13 -1.64 -13.32
C GLU A 23 -2.84 -3.00 -13.42
N TYR A 24 -2.47 -3.97 -12.57
CA TYR A 24 -3.16 -5.25 -12.52
C TYR A 24 -4.63 -5.12 -12.14
N HIS A 25 -4.98 -4.25 -11.20
CA HIS A 25 -6.38 -4.03 -10.81
C HIS A 25 -7.21 -3.51 -11.99
N ASN A 26 -6.68 -2.54 -12.73
CA ASN A 26 -7.33 -1.96 -13.91
C ASN A 26 -7.49 -3.00 -15.03
N GLU A 27 -6.55 -3.93 -15.16
CA GLU A 27 -6.63 -5.08 -16.06
C GLU A 27 -7.52 -6.22 -15.54
N LYS A 28 -8.15 -6.06 -14.36
CA LYS A 28 -8.95 -7.08 -13.65
C LYS A 28 -8.16 -8.33 -13.24
N LYS A 29 -6.83 -8.24 -13.23
CA LYS A 29 -5.89 -9.24 -12.72
C LYS A 29 -5.79 -9.12 -11.20
N TYR A 30 -6.90 -9.37 -10.52
CA TYR A 30 -7.02 -9.03 -9.11
C TYR A 30 -6.08 -9.84 -8.19
N LYS A 31 -5.66 -11.06 -8.57
CA LYS A 31 -4.72 -11.85 -7.76
C LYS A 31 -3.34 -11.21 -7.78
N GLU A 32 -2.88 -10.82 -8.96
CA GLU A 32 -1.61 -10.14 -9.17
C GLU A 32 -1.62 -8.76 -8.48
N ALA A 33 -2.75 -8.04 -8.55
CA ALA A 33 -2.94 -6.79 -7.82
C ALA A 33 -2.81 -6.98 -6.29
N ILE A 34 -3.48 -7.99 -5.73
CA ILE A 34 -3.40 -8.31 -4.29
C ILE A 34 -1.96 -8.60 -3.87
N GLU A 35 -1.21 -9.38 -4.65
CA GLU A 35 0.18 -9.70 -4.33
C GLU A 35 1.09 -8.47 -4.40
N ALA A 36 0.92 -7.60 -5.39
CA ALA A 36 1.67 -6.34 -5.47
C ALA A 36 1.38 -5.44 -4.26
N PHE A 37 0.11 -5.20 -3.93
CA PHE A 37 -0.26 -4.40 -2.76
C PHE A 37 0.26 -4.99 -1.44
N LYS A 38 0.23 -6.32 -1.28
CA LYS A 38 0.80 -6.99 -0.11
C LYS A 38 2.32 -6.79 0.01
N LYS A 39 3.06 -6.83 -1.11
CA LYS A 39 4.51 -6.54 -1.10
C LYS A 39 4.79 -5.12 -0.62
N GLY A 40 4.02 -4.13 -1.09
CA GLY A 40 4.12 -2.74 -0.61
C GLY A 40 3.83 -2.62 0.88
N ALA A 41 2.70 -3.15 1.35
CA ALA A 41 2.31 -3.10 2.76
C ALA A 41 3.26 -3.86 3.71
N ALA A 42 3.98 -4.86 3.20
CA ALA A 42 4.99 -5.62 3.94
C ALA A 42 6.33 -4.88 4.12
N ILE A 43 6.55 -3.75 3.44
CA ILE A 43 7.76 -2.94 3.62
C ILE A 43 7.60 -2.10 4.89
N ASN A 44 8.55 -2.27 5.82
CA ASN A 44 8.61 -1.57 7.10
C ASN A 44 7.24 -1.49 7.83
N PRO A 45 6.59 -2.64 8.06
CA PRO A 45 5.21 -2.69 8.53
C PRO A 45 5.11 -2.15 9.96
N PHE A 46 4.01 -1.44 10.25
CA PHE A 46 3.70 -0.96 11.59
C PHE A 46 3.47 -2.11 12.57
N GLU A 47 2.74 -3.13 12.11
CA GLU A 47 2.33 -4.30 12.89
C GLU A 47 2.71 -5.56 12.12
N GLU A 48 3.43 -6.51 12.74
CA GLU A 48 3.97 -7.68 12.01
C GLU A 48 2.87 -8.57 11.39
N ASN A 49 1.68 -8.64 11.99
CA ASN A 49 0.62 -9.57 11.57
C ASN A 49 -0.56 -8.92 10.82
N HIS A 50 -0.49 -7.63 10.49
CA HIS A 50 -1.63 -6.88 9.92
C HIS A 50 -2.18 -7.49 8.61
N LEU A 51 -1.31 -8.08 7.76
CA LEU A 51 -1.73 -8.73 6.51
C LEU A 51 -2.51 -10.02 6.74
N ASP A 52 -2.12 -10.80 7.76
CA ASP A 52 -2.80 -12.04 8.14
C ASP A 52 -4.15 -11.75 8.81
N GLU A 53 -4.20 -10.71 9.64
CA GLU A 53 -5.44 -10.22 10.25
C GLU A 53 -6.42 -9.72 9.20
N LEU A 54 -5.95 -8.91 8.25
CA LEU A 54 -6.75 -8.46 7.12
C LEU A 54 -7.24 -9.64 6.27
N SER A 55 -6.35 -10.58 5.93
CA SER A 55 -6.72 -11.78 5.17
C SER A 55 -7.81 -12.59 5.87
N THR A 56 -7.66 -12.80 7.18
CA THR A 56 -8.63 -13.54 8.00
C THR A 56 -9.98 -12.84 7.99
N LYS A 57 -10.00 -11.52 8.20
CA LYS A 57 -11.22 -10.72 8.20
C LYS A 57 -11.95 -10.77 6.85
N LEU A 58 -11.22 -10.63 5.74
CA LEU A 58 -11.79 -10.68 4.39
C LEU A 58 -12.38 -12.06 4.07
N LYS A 59 -11.71 -13.15 4.50
CA LYS A 59 -12.22 -14.52 4.39
C LYS A 59 -13.52 -14.70 5.18
N THR A 60 -13.58 -14.22 6.43
CA THR A 60 -14.80 -14.28 7.25
C THR A 60 -15.96 -13.52 6.61
N MET A 61 -15.68 -12.39 5.95
CA MET A 61 -16.67 -11.61 5.22
C MET A 61 -17.09 -12.22 3.88
N SER A 62 -16.41 -13.26 3.39
CA SER A 62 -16.68 -13.90 2.09
C SER A 62 -16.72 -12.91 0.92
N VAL A 63 -15.78 -11.96 0.90
CA VAL A 63 -15.73 -10.91 -0.14
C VAL A 63 -15.33 -11.48 -1.50
N LYS A 64 -15.69 -10.76 -2.57
CA LYS A 64 -15.20 -11.06 -3.93
C LYS A 64 -13.75 -10.62 -4.09
N LEU A 65 -13.04 -11.23 -5.03
CA LEU A 65 -11.63 -10.94 -5.31
C LEU A 65 -11.36 -9.45 -5.64
N VAL A 66 -12.30 -8.78 -6.32
CA VAL A 66 -12.19 -7.33 -6.57
C VAL A 66 -12.24 -6.50 -5.27
N GLN A 67 -13.07 -6.90 -4.31
CA GLN A 67 -13.18 -6.22 -3.01
C GLN A 67 -11.96 -6.52 -2.13
N GLU A 68 -11.43 -7.74 -2.20
CA GLU A 68 -10.17 -8.12 -1.56
C GLU A 68 -9.00 -7.28 -2.11
N SER A 69 -8.93 -7.12 -3.43
CA SER A 69 -7.93 -6.26 -4.07
C SER A 69 -8.04 -4.80 -3.61
N ILE A 70 -9.26 -4.24 -3.53
CA ILE A 70 -9.48 -2.88 -3.00
C ILE A 70 -9.05 -2.77 -1.53
N ALA A 71 -9.29 -3.80 -0.72
CA ALA A 71 -8.89 -3.80 0.68
C ALA A 71 -7.37 -3.78 0.84
N TYR A 72 -6.64 -4.59 0.07
CA TYR A 72 -5.17 -4.56 0.08
C TYR A 72 -4.61 -3.28 -0.53
N MET A 73 -5.23 -2.71 -1.57
CA MET A 73 -4.89 -1.38 -2.08
C MET A 73 -4.99 -0.33 -0.98
N GLY A 74 -6.10 -0.31 -0.23
CA GLY A 74 -6.28 0.59 0.91
C GLY A 74 -5.20 0.39 1.99
N CYS A 75 -4.88 -0.85 2.33
CA CYS A 75 -3.80 -1.17 3.27
C CYS A 75 -2.45 -0.60 2.80
N ALA A 76 -2.06 -0.87 1.55
CA ALA A 76 -0.82 -0.38 0.97
C ALA A 76 -0.75 1.15 0.92
N ALA A 77 -1.87 1.82 0.61
CA ALA A 77 -1.96 3.27 0.59
C ALA A 77 -1.77 3.88 1.99
N VAL A 78 -2.40 3.32 3.04
CA VAL A 78 -2.18 3.79 4.42
C VAL A 78 -0.71 3.67 4.82
N HIS A 79 -0.07 2.54 4.48
CA HIS A 79 1.35 2.32 4.76
C HIS A 79 2.24 3.32 4.01
N LEU A 80 1.96 3.53 2.72
CA LEU A 80 2.69 4.50 1.89
C LEU A 80 2.60 5.91 2.48
N LYS A 81 1.39 6.38 2.80
CA LYS A 81 1.18 7.70 3.42
C LYS A 81 1.97 7.85 4.70
N ALA A 82 1.85 6.89 5.60
CA ALA A 82 2.50 6.97 6.90
C ALA A 82 4.05 6.90 6.79
N MET A 83 4.59 6.21 5.78
CA MET A 83 6.03 6.25 5.50
C MET A 83 6.49 7.57 4.86
N ILE A 84 5.69 8.17 3.98
CA ILE A 84 5.96 9.52 3.44
C ILE A 84 5.96 10.56 4.57
N ASP A 85 5.05 10.45 5.53
CA ASP A 85 4.95 11.39 6.67
C ASP A 85 6.19 11.35 7.60
N GLU A 86 6.98 10.27 7.58
CA GLU A 86 8.25 10.14 8.31
C GLU A 86 9.47 10.72 7.59
N LEU A 87 9.33 11.03 6.31
CA LEU A 87 10.38 11.67 5.53
C LEU A 87 10.44 13.16 5.86
N SER A 88 11.65 13.72 5.85
CA SER A 88 11.82 15.18 5.85
C SER A 88 11.34 15.78 4.53
N GLU A 89 11.06 17.08 4.51
CA GLU A 89 10.62 17.77 3.28
C GLU A 89 11.59 17.56 2.10
N ASN A 90 12.90 17.63 2.36
CA ASN A 90 13.93 17.37 1.33
C ASN A 90 13.90 15.92 0.81
N GLU A 91 13.50 14.96 1.65
CA GLU A 91 13.37 13.55 1.25
C GLU A 91 12.07 13.32 0.46
N LYS A 92 10.98 14.01 0.82
CA LYS A 92 9.70 13.96 0.09
C LYS A 92 9.85 14.45 -1.36
N ASP A 93 10.67 15.48 -1.58
CA ASP A 93 10.99 15.99 -2.92
C ASP A 93 11.65 14.92 -3.83
N LEU A 94 12.26 13.88 -3.25
CA LEU A 94 12.92 12.78 -3.98
C LEU A 94 11.96 11.62 -4.33
N VAL A 95 10.72 11.67 -3.85
CA VAL A 95 9.68 10.64 -4.01
C VAL A 95 8.33 11.28 -4.38
N PRO A 96 8.25 11.97 -5.53
CA PRO A 96 7.01 12.64 -5.93
C PRO A 96 5.86 11.64 -5.97
N VAL A 97 4.81 11.93 -5.22
CA VAL A 97 3.59 11.12 -5.21
C VAL A 97 2.84 11.41 -6.50
N ASP A 98 2.63 10.39 -7.33
CA ASP A 98 1.89 10.53 -8.57
C ASP A 98 0.45 11.03 -8.32
N ASN A 99 -0.12 11.76 -9.28
CA ASN A 99 -1.48 12.31 -9.16
C ASN A 99 -2.54 11.22 -8.92
N SER A 100 -2.35 10.02 -9.47
CA SER A 100 -3.23 8.86 -9.24
C SER A 100 -3.25 8.42 -7.77
N LEU A 101 -2.11 8.52 -7.08
CA LEU A 101 -1.99 8.30 -5.64
C LEU A 101 -2.59 9.46 -4.84
N ALA A 102 -2.36 10.70 -5.28
CA ALA A 102 -2.92 11.88 -4.64
C ALA A 102 -4.46 11.86 -4.62
N ASP A 103 -5.11 11.40 -5.69
CA ASP A 103 -6.56 11.26 -5.74
C ASP A 103 -7.08 10.13 -4.83
N VAL A 104 -6.32 9.05 -4.66
CA VAL A 104 -6.64 8.01 -3.65
C VAL A 104 -6.58 8.60 -2.23
N PHE A 105 -5.60 9.47 -1.94
CA PHE A 105 -5.43 10.06 -0.62
C PHE A 105 -6.43 11.19 -0.30
N LYS A 106 -6.84 12.00 -1.29
CA LYS A 106 -7.84 13.07 -1.09
C LYS A 106 -9.21 12.56 -0.65
N GLY A 107 -9.53 11.29 -0.92
CA GLY A 107 -10.79 10.69 -0.49
C GLY A 107 -10.85 10.32 0.99
N TRP A 108 -9.75 10.50 1.75
CA TRP A 108 -9.59 10.02 3.13
C TRP A 108 -9.40 11.13 4.18
N ASP A 109 -9.54 12.40 3.81
CA ASP A 109 -9.62 13.56 4.73
C ASP A 109 -11.03 13.80 5.27
#